data_AF-A0A2T1CBN3-F1
#
_entry.id   AF-A0A2T1CBN3-F1
#
_cell.length_a   1.000
_cell.length_b   1.000
_cell.length_c   1.000
_cell.angle_alpha   90.00
_cell.angle_beta   90.00
_cell.angle_gamma   90.00
#
_symmetry.space_group_name_H-M   'P 1'
#
loop_
_entity.id
_entity.type
_entity.pdbx_description
1 polymer ?
#
loop_
_entity_poly.entity_id
_entity_poly.type
_entity_poly.pdbx_seq_one_letter_code
_entity_poly.pdbx_strand_id
1 'polypeptide(L)'
;DLIFNIFLAFTVICIPLTVGAIVRALWLRYRITDRRICVTGGWRGTQRTDIIYSEVMKIVKVPRGVGLWGDLVITLRDKSRLEMRAVPQFREIYDYISERAADKTGRPLESIRVN
;
A
#
# COMPACT_ATOMS: atom_id res chain seq x y z
N ASP A 1 29.10 13.89 28.17
CA ASP A 1 29.62 14.23 26.82
C ASP A 1 29.72 13.05 25.87
N LEU A 2 30.42 11.96 26.22
CA LEU A 2 30.65 10.83 25.31
C LEU A 2 29.35 10.13 24.83
N ILE A 3 28.41 9.89 25.75
CA ILE A 3 27.11 9.28 25.43
C ILE A 3 26.31 10.13 24.43
N PHE A 4 26.28 11.45 24.61
CA PHE A 4 25.55 12.36 23.72
C PHE A 4 26.18 12.39 22.32
N ASN A 5 27.51 12.39 22.24
CA ASN A 5 28.23 12.35 20.98
C ASN A 5 27.99 11.04 20.20
N ILE A 6 27.92 9.90 20.92
CA ILE A 6 27.60 8.58 20.32
C ILE A 6 26.16 8.56 19.78
N PHE A 7 25.18 9.08 20.53
CA PHE A 7 23.81 9.18 20.04
C PHE A 7 23.70 10.09 18.80
N LEU A 8 24.40 11.23 18.81
CA LEU A 8 24.40 12.17 17.70
C LEU A 8 25.00 11.53 16.43
N ALA A 9 26.14 10.85 16.56
CA ALA A 9 26.77 10.11 15.47
C ALA A 9 25.86 9.01 14.90
N PHE A 10 25.16 8.28 15.76
CA PHE A 10 24.19 7.25 15.34
C PHE A 10 23.03 7.86 14.53
N THR A 11 22.42 8.96 14.99
CA THR A 11 21.34 9.62 14.24
C THR A 11 21.81 10.18 12.89
N VAL A 12 23.02 10.72 12.80
CA VAL A 12 23.58 11.25 11.55
C VAL A 12 23.77 10.14 10.51
N ILE A 13 24.11 8.92 10.93
CA ILE A 13 24.26 7.76 10.04
C ILE A 13 22.89 7.15 9.71
N CYS A 14 21.99 7.05 10.69
CA CYS A 14 20.68 6.42 10.49
C CYS A 14 19.76 7.24 9.62
N ILE A 15 19.72 8.57 9.74
CA ILE A 15 18.83 9.45 8.97
C ILE A 15 18.94 9.22 7.45
N PRO A 16 20.13 9.27 6.80
CA PRO A 16 20.22 9.04 5.36
C PRO A 16 19.82 7.60 4.97
N LEU A 17 20.08 6.62 5.83
CA LEU A 17 19.71 5.22 5.59
C LEU A 17 18.19 5.02 5.65
N THR A 18 17.52 5.60 6.66
CA THR A 18 16.06 5.55 6.80
C THR A 18 15.35 6.37 5.74
N VAL A 19 15.86 7.57 5.41
CA VAL A 19 15.33 8.38 4.31
C VAL A 19 15.45 7.62 2.98
N GLY A 20 16.58 6.97 2.70
CA GLY A 20 16.72 6.14 1.50
C GLY A 20 15.74 4.97 1.44
N ALA A 21 15.44 4.35 2.59
CA ALA A 21 14.43 3.30 2.69
C ALA A 21 13.00 3.84 2.47
N ILE A 22 12.68 4.99 3.08
CA ILE A 22 11.38 5.66 2.93
C ILE A 22 11.16 6.11 1.48
N VAL A 23 12.15 6.76 0.86
CA VAL A 23 12.09 7.19 -0.54
C VAL A 23 11.88 6.00 -1.47
N ARG A 24 12.58 4.87 -1.23
CA ARG A 24 12.37 3.64 -2.01
C ARG A 24 10.97 3.06 -1.80
N ALA A 25 10.42 3.11 -0.58
CA ALA A 25 9.05 2.69 -0.30
C ALA A 25 8.01 3.61 -0.99
N LEU A 26 8.27 4.93 -1.00
CA LEU A 26 7.46 5.94 -1.69
C LEU A 26 7.62 5.88 -3.23
N TRP A 27 8.68 5.24 -3.74
CA TRP A 27 8.89 4.97 -5.17
C TRP A 27 8.04 3.80 -5.69
N LEU A 28 6.95 3.47 -5.02
CA LEU A 28 5.83 2.74 -5.59
C LEU A 28 4.78 3.79 -5.98
N ARG A 29 4.72 4.15 -7.27
CA ARG A 29 3.73 5.12 -7.75
C ARG A 29 2.38 4.44 -7.88
N TYR A 30 1.55 4.57 -6.86
CA TYR A 30 0.13 4.25 -6.92
C TYR A 30 -0.61 5.41 -7.61
N ARG A 31 -1.22 5.14 -8.77
CA ARG A 31 -2.16 6.09 -9.39
C ARG A 31 -3.56 5.50 -9.26
N ILE A 32 -4.25 5.95 -8.22
CA ILE A 32 -5.63 5.59 -7.94
C ILE A 32 -6.51 6.55 -8.75
N THR A 33 -7.16 6.03 -9.80
CA THR A 33 -8.10 6.81 -10.65
C THR A 33 -9.53 6.33 -10.37
N ASP A 34 -10.55 7.11 -10.74
CA ASP A 34 -11.97 6.82 -10.46
C ASP A 34 -12.46 5.47 -11.02
N ARG A 35 -11.94 5.03 -12.17
CA ARG A 35 -12.36 3.78 -12.83
C ARG A 35 -11.41 2.59 -12.61
N ARG A 36 -10.13 2.86 -12.34
CA ARG A 36 -9.07 1.84 -12.30
C ARG A 36 -8.00 2.18 -11.27
N ILE A 37 -7.47 1.16 -10.60
CA ILE A 37 -6.27 1.25 -9.78
C ILE A 37 -5.09 0.89 -10.67
N CYS A 38 -4.18 1.85 -10.90
CA CYS A 38 -2.91 1.58 -11.56
C CYS A 38 -1.82 1.46 -10.48
N VAL A 39 -1.28 0.26 -10.29
CA VAL A 39 -0.08 0.06 -9.48
C VAL A 39 1.11 0.02 -10.43
N THR A 40 2.01 1.00 -10.30
CA THR A 40 3.26 1.01 -11.05
C THR A 40 4.41 0.65 -10.12
N GLY A 41 5.04 -0.50 -10.37
CA GLY A 41 6.17 -1.03 -9.63
C GLY A 41 7.43 -1.21 -10.48
N GLY A 42 8.55 -1.42 -9.80
CA GLY A 42 9.86 -1.72 -10.39
C GLY A 42 10.79 -0.51 -10.52
N TRP A 43 12.09 -0.80 -10.64
CA TRP A 43 13.20 0.18 -10.65
C TRP A 43 13.12 1.24 -11.78
N ARG A 44 12.31 0.99 -12.82
CA ARG A 44 12.02 1.93 -13.93
C ARG A 44 10.51 2.04 -14.25
N GLY A 45 9.63 1.62 -13.33
CA GLY A 45 8.18 1.58 -13.60
C GLY A 45 7.77 0.57 -14.67
N THR A 46 8.56 -0.50 -14.85
CA THR A 46 8.36 -1.48 -15.92
C THR A 46 7.15 -2.39 -15.67
N GLN A 47 6.73 -2.55 -14.42
CA GLN A 47 5.57 -3.37 -14.07
C GLN A 47 4.41 -2.45 -13.76
N ARG A 48 3.47 -2.38 -14.69
CA ARG A 48 2.20 -1.66 -14.52
C ARG A 48 1.10 -2.71 -14.44
N THR A 49 0.34 -2.69 -13.36
CA THR A 49 -0.85 -3.51 -13.20
C THR A 49 -2.05 -2.59 -13.06
N ASP A 50 -2.94 -2.65 -14.06
CA ASP A 50 -4.19 -1.91 -14.08
C ASP A 50 -5.33 -2.84 -13.66
N ILE A 51 -6.07 -2.47 -12.62
CA ILE A 51 -7.22 -3.26 -12.12
C ILE A 51 -8.48 -2.41 -12.13
N ILE A 52 -9.59 -3.00 -12.59
CA ILE A 52 -10.91 -2.36 -12.58
C ILE A 52 -11.62 -2.69 -11.27
N TYR A 53 -12.25 -1.72 -10.61
CA TYR A 53 -12.92 -1.93 -9.32
C TYR A 53 -14.03 -3.00 -9.36
N SER A 54 -14.72 -3.15 -10.50
CA SER A 54 -15.77 -4.16 -10.70
C SER A 54 -15.26 -5.61 -10.61
N GLU A 55 -13.94 -5.81 -10.74
CA GLU A 55 -13.31 -7.12 -10.69
C GLU A 55 -12.85 -7.51 -9.28
N VAL A 56 -12.92 -6.57 -8.33
CA VAL A 56 -12.47 -6.79 -6.95
C VAL A 56 -13.47 -7.68 -6.22
N MET A 57 -13.00 -8.84 -5.77
CA MET A 57 -13.82 -9.81 -5.02
C MET A 57 -13.62 -9.68 -3.53
N LYS A 58 -12.36 -9.53 -3.08
CA LYS A 58 -12.01 -9.51 -1.65
C LYS A 58 -10.78 -8.66 -1.39
N ILE A 59 -10.79 -7.91 -0.31
CA ILE A 59 -9.68 -7.05 0.12
C ILE A 59 -9.25 -7.46 1.53
N VAL A 60 -7.96 -7.75 1.70
CA VAL A 60 -7.34 -8.12 2.98
C VAL A 60 -6.29 -7.08 3.33
N LYS A 61 -6.34 -6.58 4.57
CA LYS A 61 -5.32 -5.67 5.12
C LYS A 61 -4.43 -6.43 6.09
N VAL A 62 -3.12 -6.30 5.95
CA VAL A 62 -2.13 -6.86 6.87
C VAL A 62 -1.32 -5.70 7.46
N PRO A 63 -1.55 -5.32 8.72
CA PRO A 63 -0.79 -4.25 9.35
C PRO A 63 0.67 -4.68 9.56
N ARG A 64 1.63 -3.81 9.26
CA ARG A 64 3.06 -4.01 9.58
C ARG A 64 3.60 -2.80 10.34
N GLY A 65 4.54 -3.01 11.27
CA GLY A 65 5.24 -1.93 11.98
C GLY A 65 4.31 -0.90 12.66
N VAL A 66 3.77 -1.22 13.84
CA VAL A 66 3.04 -0.28 14.74
C VAL A 66 1.92 0.54 14.05
N GLY A 67 1.42 0.10 12.89
CA GLY A 67 0.34 0.77 12.16
C GLY A 67 0.75 1.94 11.26
N LEU A 68 2.05 2.21 11.08
CA LEU A 68 2.55 3.26 10.16
C LEU A 68 2.40 2.87 8.69
N TRP A 69 2.44 1.57 8.38
CA TRP A 69 2.30 1.04 7.03
C TRP A 69 1.63 -0.35 7.04
N GLY A 70 1.14 -0.80 5.89
CA GLY A 70 0.53 -2.13 5.78
C GLY A 70 0.65 -2.71 4.39
N ASP A 71 0.50 -4.02 4.30
CA ASP A 71 0.34 -4.71 3.02
C ASP A 71 -1.17 -4.84 2.74
N LEU A 72 -1.57 -4.53 1.51
CA LEU A 72 -2.94 -4.67 1.03
C LEU A 72 -2.98 -5.75 -0.05
N VAL A 73 -3.76 -6.79 0.17
CA VAL A 73 -3.95 -7.88 -0.79
C VAL A 73 -5.34 -7.79 -1.37
N ILE A 74 -5.41 -7.52 -2.67
CA ILE A 74 -6.65 -7.44 -3.43
C ILE A 74 -6.80 -8.73 -4.23
N THR A 75 -7.89 -9.44 -3.99
CA THR A 75 -8.27 -10.65 -4.72
C THR A 75 -9.29 -10.28 -5.80
N LEU A 76 -9.00 -10.66 -7.04
CA LEU A 76 -9.91 -10.45 -8.17
C LEU A 76 -10.82 -11.66 -8.38
N ARG A 77 -11.89 -11.48 -9.17
CA ARG A 77 -12.79 -12.57 -9.59
C ARG A 77 -12.07 -13.69 -10.35
N ASP A 78 -11.04 -13.33 -11.11
CA ASP A 78 -10.15 -14.27 -11.82
C ASP A 78 -9.22 -15.07 -10.90
N LYS A 79 -9.35 -14.94 -9.57
CA LYS A 79 -8.45 -15.49 -8.54
C LYS A 79 -7.04 -14.90 -8.55
N SER A 80 -6.69 -14.08 -9.53
CA SER A 80 -5.51 -13.22 -9.50
C SER A 80 -5.43 -12.43 -8.18
N ARG A 81 -4.23 -12.29 -7.64
CA ARG A 81 -3.93 -11.59 -6.37
C ARG A 81 -3.01 -10.42 -6.67
N LEU A 82 -3.43 -9.22 -6.32
CA LEU A 82 -2.58 -8.04 -6.34
C LEU A 82 -2.13 -7.73 -4.92
N GLU A 83 -0.82 -7.81 -4.70
CA GLU A 83 -0.19 -7.47 -3.43
C GLU A 83 0.42 -6.07 -3.52
N MET A 84 -0.15 -5.13 -2.78
CA MET A 84 0.44 -3.81 -2.59
C MET A 84 1.20 -3.83 -1.26
N ARG A 85 2.53 -3.81 -1.35
CA ARG A 85 3.41 -3.88 -0.18
C ARG A 85 3.82 -2.48 0.27
N ALA A 86 3.97 -2.30 1.59
CA ALA A 86 4.43 -1.07 2.21
C ALA A 86 3.59 0.18 1.85
N VAL A 87 2.26 0.02 1.84
CA VAL A 87 1.34 1.12 1.58
C VAL A 87 1.30 2.06 2.81
N PRO A 88 1.66 3.35 2.67
CA PRO A 88 1.48 4.34 3.74
C PRO A 88 -0.01 4.58 3.97
N GLN A 89 -0.44 4.84 5.20
CA GLN A 89 -1.86 5.09 5.53
C GLN A 89 -2.81 4.01 4.98
N PHE A 90 -2.41 2.72 5.10
CA PHE A 90 -3.16 1.58 4.54
C PHE A 90 -4.64 1.52 4.98
N ARG A 91 -5.00 2.12 6.12
CA ARG A 91 -6.39 2.16 6.62
C ARG A 91 -7.29 3.05 5.77
N GLU A 92 -6.85 4.26 5.45
CA GLU A 92 -7.59 5.20 4.62
C GLU A 92 -7.73 4.67 3.19
N ILE A 93 -6.63 4.10 2.66
CA ILE A 93 -6.62 3.50 1.32
C ILE A 93 -7.52 2.26 1.26
N TYR A 94 -7.53 1.42 2.31
CA TYR A 94 -8.43 0.29 2.41
C TYR A 94 -9.90 0.73 2.38
N ASP A 95 -10.24 1.74 3.19
CA ASP A 95 -11.59 2.26 3.28
C ASP A 95 -12.06 2.81 1.93
N TYR A 96 -11.24 3.67 1.31
CA TYR A 96 -11.48 4.24 -0.01
C TYR A 96 -11.67 3.18 -1.10
N ILE A 97 -10.77 2.19 -1.19
CA ILE A 97 -10.88 1.14 -2.21
C ILE A 97 -12.11 0.27 -1.96
N SER A 98 -12.44 -0.03 -0.70
CA SER A 98 -13.61 -0.83 -0.36
C SER A 98 -14.92 -0.14 -0.69
N GLU A 99 -15.03 1.17 -0.43
CA GLU A 99 -16.20 1.98 -0.77
C GLU A 99 -16.39 2.05 -2.29
N ARG A 100 -15.31 2.32 -3.04
CA ARG A 100 -15.34 2.35 -4.51
C ARG A 100 -15.63 0.99 -5.12
N ALA A 101 -15.12 -0.10 -4.54
CA ALA A 101 -15.43 -1.46 -4.98
C ALA A 101 -16.90 -1.81 -4.74
N ALA A 102 -17.49 -1.36 -3.63
CA ALA A 102 -18.92 -1.54 -3.34
C ALA A 102 -19.81 -0.74 -4.30
N ASP A 103 -19.48 0.54 -4.55
CA ASP A 103 -20.19 1.41 -5.51
C ASP A 103 -20.22 0.80 -6.92
N LYS A 104 -19.10 0.26 -7.39
CA LYS A 104 -18.99 -0.29 -8.77
C LYS A 104 -19.49 -1.71 -8.94
N THR A 105 -19.49 -2.51 -7.88
CA THR A 105 -19.93 -3.90 -7.93
C THR A 105 -21.37 -4.09 -7.44
N GLY A 106 -21.95 -3.08 -6.78
CA GLY A 106 -23.27 -3.14 -6.16
C GLY A 106 -23.36 -4.16 -5.02
N ARG A 107 -22.22 -4.57 -4.46
CA ARG A 107 -22.12 -5.61 -3.43
C ARG A 107 -21.96 -5.00 -2.03
N PRO A 108 -22.52 -5.63 -0.99
CA PRO A 108 -22.40 -5.15 0.38
C PRO A 108 -20.93 -5.16 0.83
N LEU A 109 -20.52 -4.09 1.52
CA LEU A 109 -19.15 -3.86 2.00
C LEU A 109 -18.59 -5.04 2.81
N GLU A 110 -19.45 -5.73 3.55
CA GLU A 110 -19.09 -6.88 4.39
C GLU A 110 -18.63 -8.11 3.59
N SER A 111 -19.09 -8.25 2.35
CA SER A 111 -18.62 -9.33 1.45
C SER A 111 -17.23 -9.07 0.87
N ILE A 112 -16.85 -7.80 0.79
CA ILE A 112 -15.59 -7.35 0.17
C ILE A 112 -14.50 -7.23 1.24
N ARG A 113 -14.89 -6.78 2.45
CA ARG A 113 -14.00 -6.60 3.60
C ARG A 113 -13.79 -7.92 4.31
N VAL A 114 -12.53 -8.30 4.49
CA VAL A 114 -12.18 -9.37 5.44
C VAL A 114 -11.48 -8.75 6.64
N ASN A 115 -12.07 -9.04 7.80
CA ASN A 115 -11.67 -8.51 9.10
C ASN A 115 -10.37 -9.15 9.58
#